data_AF-A0A7C1EAR6-F1
#
_entry.id   AF-A0A7C1EAR6-F1
#
_cell.length_a   1.000
_cell.length_b   1.000
_cell.length_c   1.000
_cell.angle_alpha   90.00
_cell.angle_beta   90.00
_cell.angle_gamma   90.00
#
_symmetry.space_group_name_H-M   'P 1'
#
loop_
_entity.id
_entity.type
_entity.pdbx_description
1 polymer ?
#
loop_
_entity_poly.entity_id
_entity_poly.type
_entity_poly.pdbx_seq_one_letter_code
_entity_poly.pdbx_strand_id
1 'polypeptide(L)'
;MTIVTYKMLRDKLRKGRIRGNWRVLNSNEKALYRVALAYTKPIRRRVEINGRRQEIEVGRTIVQSWLVQKLNELFEKLLETRGMKIFKRGFAKAVELQQRCGTVIWASSLPQWLKDPDFIFWLGAMRRGT
;
A
#
# COMPACT_ATOMS: atom_id res chain seq x y z
N MET A 1 7.20 15.43 -5.75
CA MET A 1 6.19 14.87 -6.67
C MET A 1 6.51 13.42 -6.95
N THR A 2 5.65 12.48 -6.54
CA THR A 2 5.80 11.07 -6.89
C THR A 2 5.15 10.81 -8.25
N ILE A 3 5.89 10.26 -9.20
CA ILE A 3 5.40 9.91 -10.54
C ILE A 3 4.99 8.44 -10.51
N VAL A 4 3.83 8.12 -11.08
CA VAL A 4 3.39 6.72 -11.23
C VAL A 4 3.63 6.26 -12.67
N THR A 5 4.43 5.21 -12.82
CA THR A 5 4.80 4.59 -14.10
C THR A 5 4.14 3.23 -14.28
N TYR A 6 4.07 2.75 -15.52
CA TYR A 6 3.55 1.41 -15.84
C TYR A 6 4.29 0.30 -15.09
N LYS A 7 5.62 0.37 -15.03
CA LYS A 7 6.45 -0.64 -14.34
C LYS A 7 6.08 -0.72 -12.86
N MET A 8 5.93 0.43 -12.20
CA MET A 8 5.52 0.49 -10.80
C MET A 8 4.14 -0.14 -10.59
N LEU A 9 3.15 0.22 -11.41
CA LEU A 9 1.81 -0.36 -11.35
C LEU A 9 1.85 -1.89 -11.56
N ARG A 10 2.60 -2.37 -12.56
CA ARG A 10 2.72 -3.80 -12.85
C ARG A 10 3.34 -4.57 -11.68
N ASP A 11 4.40 -4.04 -11.09
CA ASP A 11 5.12 -4.69 -9.98
C ASP A 11 4.28 -4.75 -8.70
N LYS A 12 3.60 -3.65 -8.37
CA LYS A 12 2.71 -3.56 -7.20
C LYS A 12 1.50 -4.50 -7.38
N LEU A 13 0.91 -4.55 -8.58
CA LEU A 13 -0.16 -5.51 -8.90
C LEU A 13 0.30 -6.95 -8.75
N ARG A 14 1.49 -7.30 -9.28
CA ARG A 14 2.04 -8.65 -9.15
C ARG A 14 2.18 -9.05 -7.68
N LYS A 15 2.78 -8.19 -6.86
CA LYS A 15 2.93 -8.42 -5.40
C LYS A 15 1.58 -8.56 -4.71
N GLY A 16 0.61 -7.69 -5.03
CA GLY A 16 -0.73 -7.75 -4.46
C GLY A 16 -1.53 -8.99 -4.87
N ARG A 17 -1.30 -9.53 -6.08
CA ARG A 17 -1.91 -10.80 -6.51
C ARG A 17 -1.30 -12.00 -5.79
N ILE A 18 0.03 -12.06 -5.67
CA ILE A 18 0.73 -13.13 -4.93
C ILE A 18 0.25 -13.19 -3.48
N ARG A 19 0.08 -12.04 -2.84
CA ARG A 19 -0.39 -11.92 -1.45
C ARG A 19 -1.91 -12.11 -1.30
N GLY A 20 -2.66 -12.25 -2.39
CA GLY A 20 -4.13 -12.33 -2.36
C GLY A 20 -4.86 -11.01 -2.08
N ASN A 21 -4.15 -9.93 -1.73
CA ASN A 21 -4.73 -8.62 -1.40
C ASN A 21 -5.50 -7.99 -2.58
N TRP A 22 -5.19 -8.35 -3.83
CA TRP A 22 -5.97 -7.90 -4.99
C TRP A 22 -7.46 -8.27 -4.89
N ARG A 23 -7.80 -9.39 -4.23
CA ARG A 23 -9.20 -9.83 -4.08
C ARG A 23 -9.99 -8.91 -3.16
N VAL A 24 -9.32 -8.30 -2.18
CA VAL A 24 -9.91 -7.43 -1.14
C VAL A 24 -10.34 -6.07 -1.71
N LEU A 25 -9.72 -5.59 -2.79
CA LEU A 25 -10.10 -4.32 -3.41
C LEU A 25 -11.54 -4.37 -3.95
N ASN A 26 -12.27 -3.26 -3.82
CA ASN A 26 -13.62 -3.13 -4.37
C ASN A 26 -13.60 -2.93 -5.90
N SER A 27 -14.77 -2.93 -6.53
CA SER A 27 -14.91 -2.82 -7.98
C SER A 27 -14.33 -1.51 -8.55
N ASN A 28 -14.57 -0.38 -7.89
CA ASN A 28 -14.11 0.94 -8.32
C ASN A 28 -12.58 1.06 -8.21
N GLU A 29 -12.00 0.54 -7.13
CA GLU A 29 -10.55 0.49 -6.92
C GLU A 29 -9.86 -0.36 -7.98
N LYS A 30 -10.43 -1.54 -8.30
CA LYS A 30 -9.94 -2.40 -9.38
C LYS A 30 -10.05 -1.71 -10.73
N ALA A 31 -11.15 -1.00 -11.00
CA ALA A 31 -11.36 -0.25 -12.24
C ALA A 31 -10.32 0.86 -12.40
N LEU A 32 -10.14 1.69 -11.36
CA LEU A 32 -9.13 2.76 -11.35
C LEU A 32 -7.73 2.20 -11.65
N TYR A 33 -7.37 1.10 -10.99
CA TYR A 33 -6.06 0.46 -11.18
C TYR A 33 -5.87 -0.06 -12.62
N ARG A 34 -6.90 -0.69 -13.19
CA ARG A 34 -6.88 -1.19 -14.57
C ARG A 34 -6.77 -0.07 -15.58
N VAL A 35 -7.50 1.02 -15.39
CA VAL A 35 -7.43 2.22 -16.24
C VAL A 35 -6.03 2.84 -16.16
N ALA A 36 -5.47 3.00 -14.96
CA ALA A 36 -4.11 3.51 -14.78
C ALA A 36 -3.06 2.63 -15.49
N LEU A 37 -3.19 1.30 -15.38
CA LEU A 37 -2.34 0.35 -16.10
C LEU A 37 -2.46 0.47 -17.62
N ALA A 38 -3.69 0.55 -18.14
CA ALA A 38 -3.95 0.67 -19.56
C ALA A 38 -3.41 2.00 -20.11
N TYR A 39 -3.63 3.10 -19.38
CA TYR A 39 -3.18 4.44 -19.75
C TYR A 39 -1.65 4.54 -19.82
N THR A 40 -0.96 3.98 -18.82
CA THR A 40 0.51 4.03 -18.71
C THR A 40 1.22 3.00 -19.58
N LYS A 41 0.50 1.99 -20.10
CA LYS A 41 1.08 0.89 -20.89
C LYS A 41 1.92 1.45 -22.05
N PRO A 42 3.22 1.08 -22.14
CA PRO A 42 4.07 1.56 -23.21
C PRO A 42 3.59 1.02 -24.56
N ILE A 43 3.63 1.89 -25.56
CA ILE A 43 3.33 1.54 -26.94
C ILE A 43 4.66 1.47 -27.68
N ARG A 44 4.89 0.35 -28.36
CA ARG A 44 6.05 0.17 -29.24
C ARG A 44 5.80 0.91 -30.54
N ARG A 45 6.72 1.79 -30.90
CA ARG A 45 6.71 2.52 -32.16
C ARG A 45 8.02 2.28 -32.88
N ARG A 46 7.93 2.03 -34.18
CA ARG A 46 9.10 2.01 -35.06
C ARG A 46 9.30 3.43 -35.55
N VAL A 47 10.46 4.01 -35.25
CA VAL A 47 10.83 5.36 -35.64
C VAL A 47 12.15 5.28 -36.39
N GLU A 48 12.27 6.07 -37.45
CA GLU A 48 13.51 6.20 -38.19
C GLU A 48 14.36 7.30 -37.56
N ILE A 49 15.54 6.94 -37.08
CA ILE A 49 16.51 7.86 -36.49
C ILE A 49 17.80 7.69 -37.27
N ASN A 50 18.26 8.76 -37.92
CA ASN A 50 19.48 8.77 -38.73
C ASN A 50 19.50 7.66 -39.81
N GLY A 51 18.38 7.46 -40.52
CA GLY A 51 18.25 6.45 -41.58
C GLY A 51 18.17 4.99 -41.09
N ARG A 52 18.13 4.76 -39.78
CA ARG A 52 17.97 3.42 -39.18
C ARG A 52 16.61 3.31 -38.50
N ARG A 53 15.89 2.22 -38.80
CA ARG A 53 14.66 1.87 -38.09
C ARG A 53 15.00 1.37 -36.69
N GLN A 54 14.59 2.11 -35.67
CA GLN A 54 14.70 1.73 -34.27
C GLN A 54 13.31 1.53 -33.67
N GLU A 55 13.17 0.55 -32.78
CA GLU A 55 11.96 0.36 -31.99
C GLU A 55 12.09 1.09 -30.66
N ILE A 56 11.16 2.00 -30.39
CA ILE A 56 11.14 2.83 -29.18
C ILE A 56 9.88 2.51 -28.41
N GLU A 57 10.00 2.34 -27.09
CA GLU A 57 8.86 2.23 -26.19
C GLU A 57 8.48 3.63 -25.66
N VAL A 58 7.31 4.12 -26.08
CA VAL A 58 6.77 5.40 -25.59
C VAL A 58 5.72 5.09 -24.53
N GLY A 59 6.06 5.37 -23.27
CA GLY A 59 5.17 5.20 -22.12
C GLY A 59 4.56 6.53 -21.66
N ARG A 60 3.36 6.47 -21.08
CA ARG A 60 2.76 7.61 -20.37
C ARG A 60 3.00 7.46 -18.88
N THR A 61 3.10 8.58 -18.19
CA THR A 61 3.20 8.64 -16.72
C THR A 61 2.03 9.43 -16.14
N ILE A 62 1.71 9.14 -14.87
CA ILE A 62 0.70 9.88 -14.12
C ILE A 62 1.44 10.74 -13.10
N VAL A 63 1.28 12.06 -13.22
CA VAL A 63 1.94 13.08 -12.37
C VAL A 63 0.92 13.84 -11.51
N GLN A 64 -0.35 13.69 -11.85
CA GLN A 64 -1.49 14.38 -11.27
C GLN A 64 -1.63 14.03 -9.76
N SER A 65 -1.46 15.01 -8.87
CA SER A 65 -1.24 14.78 -7.44
C SER A 65 -2.34 13.98 -6.75
N TRP A 66 -3.62 14.33 -6.95
CA TRP A 66 -4.73 13.63 -6.28
C TRP A 66 -4.84 12.19 -6.77
N LEU A 67 -4.62 11.95 -8.07
CA LEU A 67 -4.70 10.62 -8.66
C LEU A 67 -3.53 9.75 -8.19
N VAL A 68 -2.33 10.32 -8.10
CA VAL A 68 -1.17 9.66 -7.51
C VAL A 68 -1.45 9.28 -6.06
N GLN A 69 -2.05 10.17 -5.27
CA GLN A 69 -2.43 9.87 -3.89
C GLN A 69 -3.40 8.69 -3.83
N LYS A 70 -4.44 8.67 -4.66
CA LYS A 70 -5.38 7.54 -4.75
C LYS A 70 -4.71 6.24 -5.16
N LEU A 71 -3.78 6.27 -6.11
CA LEU A 71 -3.01 5.09 -6.49
C LEU A 71 -2.08 4.61 -5.36
N ASN A 72 -1.51 5.52 -4.57
CA ASN A 72 -0.71 5.18 -3.40
C ASN A 72 -1.55 4.51 -2.30
N GLU A 73 -2.76 5.00 -2.03
CA GLU A 73 -3.72 4.32 -1.12
C GLU A 73 -3.97 2.86 -1.57
N LEU A 74 -4.10 2.63 -2.87
CA LEU A 74 -4.24 1.27 -3.42
C LEU A 74 -2.95 0.45 -3.30
N PHE A 75 -1.78 1.06 -3.47
CA PHE A 75 -0.50 0.38 -3.28
C PHE A 75 -0.33 -0.10 -1.85
N GLU A 76 -0.70 0.71 -0.86
CA GLU A 76 -0.67 0.33 0.55
C GLU A 76 -1.56 -0.89 0.82
N LYS A 77 -2.78 -0.90 0.27
CA LYS A 77 -3.69 -2.06 0.37
C LYS A 77 -3.11 -3.31 -0.30
N LEU A 78 -2.53 -3.17 -1.48
CA LEU A 78 -1.96 -4.29 -2.22
C LEU A 78 -0.70 -4.86 -1.56
N LEU A 79 0.13 -3.98 -0.99
CA LEU A 79 1.38 -4.34 -0.35
C LEU A 79 1.25 -4.62 1.15
N GLU A 80 0.05 -4.58 1.69
CA GLU A 80 -0.16 -4.90 3.10
C GLU A 80 0.32 -6.33 3.40
N THR A 81 1.28 -6.46 4.31
CA THR A 81 1.78 -7.77 4.77
C THR A 81 0.97 -8.27 5.96
N ARG A 82 1.09 -9.56 6.27
CA ARG A 82 0.51 -10.12 7.50
C ARG A 82 1.03 -9.39 8.75
N GLY A 83 2.33 -9.08 8.79
CA GLY A 83 2.94 -8.31 9.86
C GLY A 83 2.33 -6.91 9.99
N MET A 84 2.14 -6.19 8.88
CA MET A 84 1.45 -4.90 8.88
C MET A 84 0.01 -4.99 9.41
N LYS A 85 -0.74 -6.04 9.05
CA LYS A 85 -2.10 -6.27 9.58
C LYS A 85 -2.09 -6.51 11.09
N ILE A 86 -1.13 -7.31 11.57
CA ILE A 86 -0.93 -7.55 13.01
C ILE A 86 -0.62 -6.23 13.70
N PHE A 87 0.37 -5.49 13.21
CA PHE A 87 0.78 -4.22 13.79
C PHE A 87 -0.35 -3.18 13.81
N LYS A 88 -1.11 -3.02 12.72
CA LYS A 88 -2.28 -2.10 12.68
C LYS A 88 -3.34 -2.45 13.73
N ARG A 89 -3.62 -3.74 13.92
CA ARG A 89 -4.55 -4.20 14.98
C ARG A 89 -3.97 -3.93 16.37
N GLY A 90 -2.68 -4.17 16.55
CA GLY A 90 -1.97 -3.90 17.80
C GLY A 90 -1.99 -2.42 18.16
N PHE A 91 -1.75 -1.56 17.17
CA PHE A 91 -1.79 -0.11 17.33
C PHE A 91 -3.19 0.38 17.69
N ALA A 92 -4.24 -0.15 17.04
CA ALA A 92 -5.62 0.18 17.39
C ALA A 92 -5.93 -0.20 18.86
N LYS A 93 -5.47 -1.37 19.32
CA LYS A 93 -5.61 -1.78 20.73
C LYS A 93 -4.78 -0.91 21.68
N ALA A 94 -3.57 -0.53 21.28
CA ALA A 94 -2.72 0.38 22.06
C ALA A 94 -3.42 1.72 22.31
N VAL A 95 -4.03 2.30 21.26
CA VAL A 95 -4.80 3.54 21.38
C VAL A 95 -6.02 3.35 22.29
N GLU A 96 -6.76 2.25 22.14
CA GLU A 96 -7.89 1.90 23.02
C GLU A 96 -7.46 1.81 24.50
N LEU A 97 -6.33 1.12 24.77
CA LEU A 97 -5.77 0.97 26.11
C LEU A 97 -5.31 2.30 26.69
N GLN A 98 -4.64 3.14 25.89
CA GLN A 98 -4.21 4.47 26.33
C GLN A 98 -5.40 5.35 26.70
N GLN A 99 -6.48 5.31 25.92
CA GLN A 99 -7.70 6.07 26.20
C GLN A 99 -8.42 5.58 27.46
N ARG A 100 -8.43 4.27 27.72
CA ARG A 100 -9.13 3.70 28.90
C ARG A 100 -8.33 3.78 30.19
N CYS A 101 -7.02 3.56 30.10
CA CYS A 101 -6.16 3.29 31.27
C CYS A 101 -5.07 4.35 31.46
N GLY A 102 -4.93 5.33 30.57
CA GLY A 102 -3.82 6.29 30.57
C GLY A 102 -3.70 7.17 31.81
N THR A 103 -4.71 7.20 32.68
CA THR A 103 -4.74 7.97 33.93
C THR A 103 -4.75 7.10 35.19
N VAL A 104 -4.72 5.77 35.08
CA VAL A 104 -4.86 4.88 36.24
C VAL A 104 -3.48 4.58 36.85
N ILE A 105 -3.36 4.72 38.17
CA ILE A 105 -2.08 4.69 38.91
C ILE A 105 -1.29 3.38 38.70
N TRP A 106 -1.96 2.23 38.66
CA TRP A 106 -1.30 0.93 38.42
C TRP A 106 -0.84 0.73 36.97
N ALA A 107 -1.29 1.59 36.04
CA ALA A 107 -0.92 1.60 34.63
C ALA A 107 0.04 2.74 34.28
N SER A 108 0.74 3.32 35.27
CA SER A 108 1.71 4.42 35.06
C SER A 108 2.85 4.07 34.08
N SER A 109 3.21 2.79 33.98
CA SER A 109 4.19 2.27 33.01
C SER A 109 3.63 1.99 31.62
N LEU A 110 2.30 1.98 31.45
CA LEU A 110 1.62 1.66 30.18
C LEU A 110 2.06 2.59 29.04
N PRO A 111 2.17 3.92 29.21
CA PRO A 111 2.65 4.80 28.14
C PRO A 111 4.06 4.45 27.68
N GLN A 112 4.89 3.89 28.56
CA GLN A 112 6.25 3.47 28.21
C GLN A 112 6.25 2.16 27.42
N TRP A 113 5.39 1.19 27.78
CA TRP A 113 5.22 -0.05 27.01
C TRP A 113 4.62 0.21 25.63
N LEU A 114 3.71 1.17 25.50
CA LEU A 114 3.13 1.54 24.19
C LEU A 114 4.10 2.24 23.24
N LYS A 115 5.30 2.63 23.69
CA LYS A 115 6.36 3.10 22.80
C LYS A 115 7.12 1.96 22.13
N ASP A 116 7.03 0.74 22.68
CA ASP A 116 7.73 -0.42 22.16
C ASP A 116 6.96 -1.06 20.98
N PRO A 117 7.52 -1.06 19.76
CA PRO A 117 6.88 -1.68 18.60
C PRO A 117 6.67 -3.20 18.74
N ASP A 118 7.50 -3.90 19.51
CA ASP A 118 7.32 -5.34 19.74
C ASP A 118 6.12 -5.60 20.66
N PHE A 119 5.92 -4.75 21.66
CA PHE A 119 4.72 -4.77 22.50
C PHE A 119 3.45 -4.49 21.68
N ILE A 120 3.48 -3.50 20.79
CA ILE A 120 2.37 -3.22 19.86
C ILE A 120 2.11 -4.43 18.96
N PHE A 121 3.15 -5.05 18.42
CA PHE A 121 3.01 -6.23 17.58
C PHE A 121 2.38 -7.40 18.35
N TRP A 122 2.83 -7.65 19.58
CA TRP A 122 2.27 -8.65 20.48
C TRP A 122 0.78 -8.41 20.77
N LEU A 123 0.38 -7.18 21.09
CA LEU A 123 -1.03 -6.80 21.25
C LEU A 123 -1.85 -7.16 20.02
N GLY A 124 -1.31 -6.93 18.84
CA GLY A 124 -1.96 -7.24 17.56
C GLY A 124 -1.99 -8.72 17.20
N ALA A 125 -1.09 -9.53 17.77
CA ALA A 125 -0.99 -10.96 17.56
C ALA A 125 -1.94 -11.75 18.47
N MET A 126 -2.25 -11.23 19.66
CA MET A 126 -3.26 -11.79 20.57
C MET A 126 -4.63 -11.87 19.88
N ARG A 127 -5.02 -13.08 19.46
CA ARG A 127 -6.41 -13.41 19.14
C ARG A 127 -7.16 -13.52 20.46
N ARG A 128 -8.28 -12.80 20.61
CA ARG A 128 -9.28 -13.22 21.60
C ARG A 128 -9.78 -14.57 21.08
N GLY A 129 -9.53 -15.64 21.83
CA GLY A 129 -10.27 -16.87 21.62
C GLY A 129 -11.75 -16.52 21.79
N THR A 130 -12.50 -16.63 20.71
CA THR A 130 -13.96 -16.75 20.74
C THR A 130 -14.27 -18.22 20.76
#